data_AF-A0A5J5K9H8-F1
#
_entry.id   AF-A0A5J5K9H8-F1
#
_cell.length_a   1.000
_cell.length_b   1.000
_cell.length_c   1.000
_cell.angle_alpha   90.00
_cell.angle_beta   90.00
_cell.angle_gamma   90.00
#
_symmetry.space_group_name_H-M   'P 1'
#
loop_
_entity.id
_entity.type
_entity.pdbx_description
1 polymer ?
#
loop_
_entity_poly.entity_id
_entity_poly.type
_entity_poly.pdbx_seq_one_letter_code
_entity_poly.pdbx_strand_id
1 'polypeptide(L)'
;MSVFYTAAGHREVLRSDGRIYLRADEIDGGPGRIRAFRDPGWFRDPADGREYLLVAASVAAPAIGEAEDGGDGGYMGAVALAEARDGGWSMLPPLLVADGVSHELERPHVVVRDSSYYLFFSTQRHSFHPPGSAPTGLYGFVAPRLTGPYAPLNGSGLVAANPPEEPDQAYAWLVLPDLRVVSFVNYRSTGVGADPWRAGAAEARAAFGGTIAPVFRLALDGARTRVVALAPITGPSGGEQRQQGVQAPGREA
;
A
#
# COMPACT_ATOMS: atom_id res chain seq x y z
N MET A 1 -32.15 -7.95 -2.08
CA MET A 1 -31.80 -7.77 -0.65
C MET A 1 -30.75 -6.66 -0.61
N SER A 2 -31.15 -5.43 -0.29
CA SER A 2 -30.24 -4.27 -0.30
C SER A 2 -29.64 -4.11 1.09
N VAL A 3 -28.32 -4.28 1.21
CA VAL A 3 -27.57 -4.34 2.49
C VAL A 3 -26.84 -3.03 2.73
N PHE A 4 -27.54 -1.90 2.69
CA PHE A 4 -26.98 -0.63 3.14
C PHE A 4 -28.07 0.12 3.92
N TYR A 5 -27.91 0.19 5.24
CA TYR A 5 -28.73 1.02 6.12
C TYR A 5 -28.18 2.45 6.10
N THR A 6 -29.05 3.44 6.33
CA THR A 6 -28.76 4.88 6.26
C THR A 6 -27.44 5.26 6.93
N ALA A 7 -26.57 5.91 6.14
CA ALA A 7 -25.23 6.30 6.53
C ALA A 7 -25.26 7.22 7.77
N ALA A 8 -24.47 6.87 8.78
CA ALA A 8 -24.07 7.84 9.79
C ALA A 8 -23.46 9.06 9.08
N GLY A 9 -23.76 10.27 9.56
CA GLY A 9 -23.17 11.50 9.00
C GLY A 9 -21.65 11.45 9.02
N HIS A 10 -21.00 12.13 8.06
CA HIS A 10 -19.55 12.30 8.09
C HIS A 10 -19.12 13.05 9.35
N ARG A 11 -18.07 12.57 10.02
CA ARG A 11 -17.43 13.23 11.14
C ARG A 11 -15.92 13.21 10.98
N GLU A 12 -15.28 14.26 11.47
CA GLU A 12 -13.83 14.26 11.63
C GLU A 12 -13.45 13.29 12.76
N VAL A 13 -12.57 12.34 12.45
CA VAL A 13 -12.05 11.37 13.44
C VAL A 13 -10.61 11.68 13.84
N LEU A 14 -9.86 12.37 12.98
CA LEU A 14 -8.47 12.71 13.21
C LEU A 14 -8.07 13.93 12.38
N ARG A 15 -7.32 14.84 12.98
CA ARG A 15 -6.73 16.02 12.34
C ARG A 15 -5.33 16.24 12.89
N SER A 16 -4.40 16.60 12.00
CA SER A 16 -3.06 17.01 12.38
C SER A 16 -3.09 18.35 13.13
N ASP A 17 -2.48 18.40 14.32
CA ASP A 17 -2.37 19.63 15.10
C ASP A 17 -1.22 20.55 14.61
N GLY A 18 -0.32 20.02 13.77
CA GLY A 18 0.86 20.71 13.26
C GLY A 18 2.11 20.58 14.12
N ARG A 19 2.09 19.81 15.22
CA ARG A 19 3.23 19.72 16.17
C ARG A 19 4.28 18.70 15.72
N ILE A 20 3.85 17.46 15.52
CA ILE A 20 4.73 16.36 15.05
C ILE A 20 4.52 16.16 13.55
N TYR A 21 3.24 16.03 13.18
CA TYR A 21 2.82 15.86 11.81
C TYR A 21 2.42 17.22 11.26
N LEU A 22 2.81 17.51 10.03
CA LEU A 22 2.43 18.73 9.34
C LEU A 22 0.95 18.69 8.96
N ARG A 23 0.37 19.87 8.72
CA ARG A 23 -0.97 19.98 8.14
C ARG A 23 -0.85 19.86 6.62
N ALA A 24 -1.78 19.13 6.02
CA ALA A 24 -1.91 19.02 4.56
C ALA A 24 -3.00 19.98 4.08
N ASP A 25 -2.80 21.28 4.30
CA ASP A 25 -3.72 22.36 3.98
C ASP A 25 -3.22 23.25 2.82
N GLU A 26 -2.27 22.75 2.03
CA GLU A 26 -1.78 23.43 0.84
C GLU A 26 -2.91 23.61 -0.19
N ILE A 27 -3.09 24.84 -0.65
CA ILE A 27 -4.08 25.20 -1.68
C ILE A 27 -3.51 24.97 -3.08
N ASP A 28 -2.19 25.15 -3.25
CA ASP A 28 -1.48 24.95 -4.51
C ASP A 28 -0.74 23.60 -4.48
N GLY A 29 -1.18 22.67 -5.34
CA GLY A 29 -0.54 21.36 -5.53
C GLY A 29 0.64 21.42 -6.51
N GLY A 30 1.66 20.61 -6.28
CA GLY A 30 2.75 20.36 -7.23
C GLY A 30 3.55 19.10 -6.86
N PRO A 31 4.14 18.38 -7.82
CA PRO A 31 4.99 17.22 -7.54
C PRO A 31 6.10 17.59 -6.54
N GLY A 32 6.30 16.77 -5.49
CA GLY A 32 7.29 17.06 -4.44
C GLY A 32 6.87 18.09 -3.39
N ARG A 33 5.69 18.70 -3.49
CA ARG A 33 5.24 19.77 -2.58
C ARG A 33 4.00 19.43 -1.76
N ILE A 34 3.34 18.32 -2.06
CA ILE A 34 2.10 17.91 -1.40
C ILE A 34 2.44 17.23 -0.08
N ARG A 35 2.01 17.83 1.04
CA ARG A 35 2.14 17.19 2.34
C ARG A 35 1.09 16.10 2.49
N ALA A 36 1.40 15.09 3.30
CA ALA A 36 0.50 13.99 3.59
C ALA A 36 -0.14 14.16 4.97
N PHE A 37 -1.44 13.91 5.02
CA PHE A 37 -2.19 13.53 6.23
C PHE A 37 -3.47 12.81 5.80
N ARG A 38 -3.30 11.58 5.28
CA ARG A 38 -4.34 10.84 4.54
C ARG A 38 -4.23 9.33 4.72
N ASP A 39 -5.13 8.60 4.08
CA ASP A 39 -5.16 7.13 4.02
C ASP A 39 -5.21 6.42 5.39
N PRO A 40 -6.27 6.63 6.20
CA PRO A 40 -6.39 5.96 7.49
C PRO A 40 -6.49 4.44 7.33
N GLY A 41 -5.46 3.72 7.79
CA GLY A 41 -5.43 2.27 7.93
C GLY A 41 -5.79 1.85 9.35
N TRP A 42 -7.01 1.34 9.55
CA TRP A 42 -7.42 0.80 10.85
C TRP A 42 -6.73 -0.53 11.14
N PHE A 43 -6.22 -0.67 12.35
CA PHE A 43 -5.55 -1.87 12.84
C PHE A 43 -5.97 -2.14 14.28
N ARG A 44 -6.24 -3.39 14.61
CA ARG A 44 -6.44 -3.83 15.99
C ARG A 44 -5.30 -4.74 16.38
N ASP A 45 -4.53 -4.34 17.38
CA ASP A 45 -3.34 -5.07 17.78
C ASP A 45 -3.74 -6.35 18.53
N PRO A 46 -3.35 -7.55 18.05
CA PRO A 46 -3.65 -8.80 18.74
C PRO A 46 -2.95 -8.93 20.10
N ALA A 47 -1.89 -8.16 20.39
CA ALA A 47 -1.14 -8.26 21.64
C ALA A 47 -1.85 -7.59 22.82
N ASP A 48 -2.59 -6.50 22.60
CA ASP A 48 -3.28 -5.74 23.66
C ASP A 48 -4.78 -5.52 23.39
N GLY A 49 -5.26 -5.88 22.20
CA GLY A 49 -6.65 -5.73 21.78
C GLY A 49 -7.08 -4.30 21.46
N ARG A 50 -6.15 -3.33 21.48
CA ARG A 50 -6.42 -1.91 21.23
C ARG A 50 -6.50 -1.59 19.75
N GLU A 51 -7.19 -0.50 19.44
CA GLU A 51 -7.40 -0.02 18.08
C GLU A 51 -6.47 1.13 17.76
N TYR A 52 -5.96 1.12 16.54
CA TYR A 52 -4.99 2.07 16.02
C TYR A 52 -5.42 2.55 14.62
N LEU A 53 -5.06 3.79 14.29
CA LEU A 53 -5.05 4.31 12.93
C LEU A 53 -3.62 4.57 12.50
N LEU A 54 -3.23 4.01 11.36
CA LEU A 54 -2.05 4.39 10.62
C LEU A 54 -2.43 5.44 9.59
N VAL A 55 -1.61 6.46 9.41
CA VAL A 55 -1.90 7.58 8.48
C VAL A 55 -0.63 7.93 7.72
N ALA A 56 -0.75 8.09 6.40
CA ALA A 56 0.31 8.66 5.58
C ALA A 56 0.47 10.13 5.96
N ALA A 57 1.64 10.52 6.46
CA ALA A 57 1.89 11.82 7.04
C ALA A 57 3.18 12.46 6.50
N SER A 58 3.34 13.76 6.69
CA SER A 58 4.62 14.46 6.55
C SER A 58 5.05 15.04 7.89
N VAL A 59 6.35 15.09 8.16
CA VAL A 59 6.93 15.75 9.35
C VAL A 59 7.85 16.91 8.93
N ALA A 60 8.15 17.83 9.84
CA ALA A 60 9.08 18.92 9.56
C ALA A 60 10.55 18.43 9.53
N ALA A 61 11.33 18.90 8.57
CA ALA A 61 12.79 18.82 8.60
C ALA A 61 13.35 19.97 9.47
N PRO A 62 14.27 19.76 10.44
CA PRO A 62 14.47 18.60 11.30
C PRO A 62 13.90 18.83 12.72
N ALA A 63 13.49 17.74 13.38
CA ALA A 63 13.42 17.63 14.84
C ALA A 63 14.73 17.06 15.45
N ILE A 64 15.69 16.62 14.62
CA ILE A 64 17.04 16.19 14.98
C ILE A 64 18.03 16.49 13.83
N GLY A 65 18.98 17.41 14.06
CA GLY A 65 20.16 17.65 13.19
C GLY A 65 19.92 18.49 11.93
N GLU A 66 20.73 19.52 11.73
CA GLU A 66 20.63 20.50 10.64
C GLU A 66 20.72 19.82 9.26
N ALA A 67 19.67 19.94 8.46
CA ALA A 67 19.69 19.56 7.05
C ALA A 67 20.48 20.62 6.26
N GLU A 68 21.47 20.20 5.49
CA GLU A 68 22.20 21.10 4.59
C GLU A 68 21.26 21.70 3.54
N ASP A 69 21.49 23.00 3.32
CA ASP A 69 20.70 23.97 2.59
C ASP A 69 20.32 23.48 1.18
N GLY A 70 19.01 23.34 0.92
CA GLY A 70 18.53 22.67 -0.29
C GLY A 70 17.08 22.96 -0.71
N GLY A 71 16.51 24.11 -0.35
CA GLY A 71 15.45 24.74 -1.16
C GLY A 71 14.15 23.96 -1.48
N ASP A 72 13.75 22.97 -0.69
CA ASP A 72 12.36 22.57 -0.43
C ASP A 72 12.33 21.93 0.96
N GLY A 73 11.24 22.05 1.71
CA GLY A 73 11.15 21.35 3.00
C GLY A 73 11.35 19.85 2.75
N GLY A 74 12.38 19.25 3.34
CA GLY A 74 12.96 17.99 2.87
C GLY A 74 11.99 16.81 2.66
N TYR A 75 12.52 15.74 2.07
CA TYR A 75 11.79 14.49 1.84
C TYR A 75 11.52 13.80 3.19
N MET A 76 10.40 14.16 3.81
CA MET A 76 10.07 13.85 5.20
C MET A 76 8.72 13.13 5.33
N GLY A 77 8.48 12.15 4.44
CA GLY A 77 7.32 11.28 4.54
C GLY A 77 7.38 10.43 5.82
N ALA A 78 6.23 10.18 6.43
CA ALA A 78 6.13 9.45 7.69
C ALA A 78 4.88 8.56 7.73
N VAL A 79 4.95 7.53 8.55
CA VAL A 79 3.78 6.75 8.96
C VAL A 79 3.41 7.19 10.37
N ALA A 80 2.33 7.97 10.46
CA ALA A 80 1.77 8.38 11.74
C ALA A 80 0.98 7.24 12.39
N LEU A 81 0.93 7.25 13.71
CA LEU A 81 0.12 6.34 14.51
C LEU A 81 -0.80 7.15 15.42
N ALA A 82 -2.06 6.73 15.52
CA ALA A 82 -2.98 7.19 16.54
C ALA A 82 -3.59 5.99 17.26
N GLU A 83 -3.80 6.09 18.57
CA GLU A 83 -4.45 5.08 19.40
C GLU A 83 -5.86 5.54 19.79
N ALA A 84 -6.82 4.61 19.78
CA ALA A 84 -8.16 4.89 20.28
C ALA A 84 -8.12 5.15 21.80
N ARG A 85 -8.59 6.33 22.23
CA ARG A 85 -8.67 6.75 23.63
C ARG A 85 -9.90 7.60 23.87
N ASP A 86 -10.62 7.35 24.97
CA ASP A 86 -11.74 8.17 25.44
C ASP A 86 -12.80 8.50 24.38
N GLY A 87 -13.12 7.53 23.51
CA GLY A 87 -14.09 7.71 22.43
C GLY A 87 -13.58 8.51 21.22
N GLY A 88 -12.29 8.82 21.17
CA GLY A 88 -11.60 9.48 20.05
C GLY A 88 -10.23 8.84 19.76
N TRP A 89 -9.34 9.63 19.17
CA TRP A 89 -8.01 9.20 18.73
C TRP A 89 -6.93 10.13 19.30
N SER A 90 -5.85 9.54 19.83
CA SER A 90 -4.68 10.27 20.33
C SER A 90 -3.46 9.96 19.48
N MET A 91 -2.82 10.99 18.94
CA MET A 91 -1.59 10.83 18.15
C MET A 91 -0.44 10.29 19.01
N LEU A 92 0.35 9.40 18.42
CA LEU A 92 1.57 8.82 18.95
C LEU A 92 2.77 9.24 18.08
N PRO A 93 4.02 9.00 18.54
CA PRO A 93 5.20 9.16 17.69
C PRO A 93 5.10 8.34 16.39
N PRO A 94 5.76 8.78 15.30
CA PRO A 94 5.71 8.08 14.02
C PRO A 94 6.30 6.67 14.13
N LEU A 95 5.72 5.73 13.40
CA LEU A 95 6.28 4.38 13.26
C LEU A 95 7.53 4.37 12.38
N LEU A 96 7.55 5.24 11.37
CA LEU A 96 8.62 5.36 10.39
C LEU A 96 8.67 6.81 9.89
N VAL A 97 9.89 7.32 9.69
CA VAL A 97 10.16 8.58 8.99
C VAL A 97 11.17 8.28 7.89
N ALA A 98 10.87 8.67 6.66
CA ALA A 98 11.73 8.49 5.50
C ALA A 98 12.64 9.72 5.29
N ASP A 99 13.38 10.08 6.33
CA ASP A 99 14.22 11.29 6.40
C ASP A 99 15.21 11.39 5.24
N GLY A 100 15.03 12.41 4.40
CA GLY A 100 15.84 12.65 3.21
C GLY A 100 15.65 11.61 2.09
N VAL A 101 14.68 10.70 2.22
CA VAL A 101 14.50 9.55 1.32
C VAL A 101 13.25 9.67 0.46
N SER A 102 12.07 9.85 1.06
CA SER A 102 10.80 9.93 0.33
C SER A 102 9.81 10.85 1.04
N HIS A 103 9.00 11.60 0.28
CA HIS A 103 7.96 12.45 0.85
C HIS A 103 6.60 11.74 1.03
N GLU A 104 6.40 10.56 0.42
CA GLU A 104 5.12 9.86 0.43
C GLU A 104 5.26 8.39 0.81
N LEU A 105 4.65 8.03 1.95
CA LEU A 105 4.51 6.66 2.43
C LEU A 105 3.02 6.30 2.45
N GLU A 106 2.44 6.04 1.29
CA GLU A 106 0.99 6.02 1.07
C GLU A 106 0.34 4.70 1.50
N ARG A 107 -0.93 4.78 1.91
CA ARG A 107 -1.73 3.64 2.37
C ARG A 107 -1.01 2.75 3.41
N PRO A 108 -0.45 3.31 4.49
CA PRO A 108 0.24 2.51 5.48
C PRO A 108 -0.72 1.52 6.15
N HIS A 109 -0.28 0.27 6.28
CA HIS A 109 -1.06 -0.79 6.92
C HIS A 109 -0.13 -1.83 7.54
N VAL A 110 -0.63 -2.57 8.53
CA VAL A 110 0.13 -3.59 9.24
C VAL A 110 -0.53 -4.96 9.07
N VAL A 111 0.30 -5.97 8.81
CA VAL A 111 -0.07 -7.39 8.89
C VAL A 111 0.75 -8.04 10.00
N VAL A 112 0.09 -8.72 10.94
CA VAL A 112 0.78 -9.51 11.97
C VAL A 112 0.92 -10.94 11.49
N ARG A 113 2.16 -11.44 11.46
CA ARG A 113 2.47 -12.81 11.03
C ARG A 113 3.62 -13.36 11.85
N ASP A 114 3.47 -14.58 12.35
CA ASP A 114 4.52 -15.30 13.11
C ASP A 114 5.11 -14.42 14.23
N SER A 115 4.22 -13.78 15.00
CA SER A 115 4.52 -12.83 16.10
C SER A 115 5.30 -11.58 15.71
N SER A 116 5.38 -11.26 14.42
CA SER A 116 6.04 -10.07 13.89
C SER A 116 5.04 -9.12 13.24
N TYR A 117 5.31 -7.82 13.33
CA TYR A 117 4.50 -6.74 12.77
C TYR A 117 5.14 -6.29 11.46
N TYR A 118 4.45 -6.52 10.35
CA TYR A 118 4.89 -6.11 9.02
C TYR A 118 4.16 -4.83 8.62
N LEU A 119 4.84 -3.70 8.67
CA LEU A 119 4.37 -2.42 8.16
C LEU A 119 4.61 -2.38 6.64
N PHE A 120 3.57 -2.04 5.88
CA PHE A 120 3.62 -1.89 4.44
C PHE A 120 3.07 -0.54 4.02
N PHE A 121 3.61 0.02 2.93
CA PHE A 121 3.10 1.22 2.28
C PHE A 121 3.49 1.22 0.79
N SER A 122 2.75 1.95 -0.03
CA SER A 122 3.11 2.20 -1.43
C SER A 122 3.83 3.53 -1.56
N THR A 123 4.71 3.66 -2.54
CA THR A 123 5.33 4.95 -2.89
C THR A 123 5.68 4.96 -4.38
N GLN A 124 5.74 6.16 -4.96
CA GLN A 124 6.06 6.35 -6.37
C GLN A 124 7.53 6.68 -6.55
N ARG A 125 8.11 6.28 -7.68
CA ARG A 125 9.51 6.59 -8.03
C ARG A 125 9.84 8.09 -7.96
N HIS A 126 8.88 8.94 -8.31
CA HIS A 126 9.02 10.40 -8.25
C HIS A 126 9.00 10.96 -6.85
N SER A 127 8.52 10.18 -5.87
CA SER A 127 8.40 10.60 -4.49
C SER A 127 9.71 10.47 -3.71
N PHE A 128 10.73 9.86 -4.30
CA PHE A 128 12.07 9.69 -3.71
C PHE A 128 13.01 10.86 -3.96
N HIS A 129 14.03 11.00 -3.12
CA HIS A 129 15.17 11.89 -3.33
C HIS A 129 16.45 11.11 -3.63
N PRO A 130 17.17 11.43 -4.72
CA PRO A 130 16.66 12.18 -5.88
C PRO A 130 15.50 11.43 -6.57
N PRO A 131 14.62 12.13 -7.32
CA PRO A 131 13.51 11.48 -8.03
C PRO A 131 13.98 10.34 -8.93
N GLY A 132 13.35 9.18 -8.80
CA GLY A 132 13.69 7.96 -9.55
C GLY A 132 14.82 7.12 -8.95
N SER A 133 15.35 7.48 -7.77
CA SER A 133 16.41 6.70 -7.09
C SER A 133 15.95 5.31 -6.65
N ALA A 134 14.64 5.09 -6.53
CA ALA A 134 14.02 3.79 -6.27
C ALA A 134 12.71 3.64 -7.07
N PRO A 135 12.25 2.40 -7.36
CA PRO A 135 11.09 2.18 -8.22
C PRO A 135 9.76 2.50 -7.53
N THR A 136 8.73 2.77 -8.33
CA THR A 136 7.34 2.72 -7.85
C THR A 136 7.03 1.31 -7.36
N GLY A 137 6.54 1.17 -6.14
CA GLY A 137 6.39 -0.14 -5.55
C GLY A 137 5.72 -0.21 -4.19
N LEU A 138 5.61 -1.44 -3.71
CA LEU A 138 5.27 -1.79 -2.35
C LEU A 138 6.56 -1.91 -1.53
N TYR A 139 6.61 -1.18 -0.42
CA TYR A 139 7.70 -1.20 0.53
C TYR A 139 7.20 -1.74 1.87
N GLY A 140 8.10 -2.30 2.67
CA GLY A 140 7.75 -2.83 3.96
C GLY A 140 8.91 -3.02 4.92
N PHE A 141 8.54 -3.03 6.19
CA PHE A 141 9.44 -3.10 7.33
C PHE A 141 8.86 -4.07 8.35
N VAL A 142 9.73 -4.74 9.12
CA VAL A 142 9.33 -5.70 10.15
C VAL A 142 9.80 -5.28 11.52
N ALA A 143 8.97 -5.49 12.54
CA ALA A 143 9.28 -5.22 13.93
C ALA A 143 8.74 -6.33 14.86
N PRO A 144 9.31 -6.51 16.06
CA PRO A 144 8.78 -7.44 17.06
C PRO A 144 7.53 -6.92 17.80
N ARG A 145 7.17 -5.64 17.62
CA ARG A 145 6.02 -4.97 18.21
C ARG A 145 5.55 -3.84 17.30
N LEU A 146 4.30 -3.40 17.43
CA LEU A 146 3.71 -2.34 16.59
C LEU A 146 4.57 -1.06 16.53
N THR A 147 5.18 -0.65 17.64
CA THR A 147 5.97 0.59 17.75
C THR A 147 7.46 0.43 17.42
N GLY A 148 7.87 -0.72 16.88
CA GLY A 148 9.25 -0.91 16.42
C GLY A 148 10.24 -1.43 17.49
N PRO A 149 11.56 -1.30 17.24
CA PRO A 149 12.15 -0.69 16.05
C PRO A 149 11.87 -1.51 14.79
N TYR A 150 11.65 -0.82 13.67
CA TYR A 150 11.41 -1.42 12.36
C TYR A 150 12.71 -1.64 11.59
N ALA A 151 12.88 -2.84 11.04
CA ALA A 151 13.96 -3.18 10.13
C ALA A 151 13.43 -3.32 8.69
N PRO A 152 14.16 -2.84 7.66
CA PRO A 152 13.71 -2.94 6.28
C PRO A 152 13.63 -4.39 5.80
N LEU A 153 12.52 -4.76 5.15
CA LEU A 153 12.44 -6.04 4.46
C LEU A 153 13.42 -6.09 3.29
N ASN A 154 14.01 -7.26 3.02
CA ASN A 154 14.99 -7.45 1.95
C ASN A 154 16.19 -6.47 2.02
N GLY A 155 16.50 -5.91 3.20
CA GLY A 155 17.59 -4.96 3.43
C GLY A 155 17.34 -3.54 2.90
N SER A 156 16.46 -3.36 1.91
CA SER A 156 16.16 -2.06 1.29
C SER A 156 14.75 -1.52 1.62
N GLY A 157 13.89 -2.38 2.16
CA GLY A 157 12.46 -2.15 2.31
C GLY A 157 11.65 -2.56 1.09
N LEU A 158 12.27 -2.83 -0.07
CA LEU A 158 11.54 -3.16 -1.29
C LEU A 158 10.91 -4.56 -1.23
N VAL A 159 9.59 -4.63 -1.43
CA VAL A 159 8.80 -5.87 -1.42
C VAL A 159 8.42 -6.31 -2.82
N ALA A 160 7.86 -5.38 -3.60
CA ALA A 160 7.49 -5.59 -5.00
C ALA A 160 7.61 -4.24 -5.75
N ALA A 161 8.08 -4.29 -6.99
CA ALA A 161 8.26 -3.11 -7.84
C ALA A 161 7.54 -3.30 -9.17
N ASN A 162 7.14 -2.20 -9.79
CA ASN A 162 6.92 -2.20 -11.23
C ASN A 162 8.24 -2.49 -11.97
N PRO A 163 8.20 -3.21 -13.11
CA PRO A 163 9.38 -3.46 -13.92
C PRO A 163 9.86 -2.15 -14.58
N PRO A 164 11.16 -2.01 -14.88
CA PRO A 164 11.72 -0.80 -15.49
C PRO A 164 11.08 -0.42 -16.83
N GLU A 165 10.59 -1.41 -17.58
CA GLU A 165 9.95 -1.21 -18.89
C GLU A 165 8.54 -0.62 -18.78
N GLU A 166 7.88 -0.80 -17.63
CA GLU A 166 6.52 -0.35 -17.35
C GLU A 166 6.45 0.22 -15.92
N PRO A 167 7.18 1.31 -15.63
CA PRO A 167 7.47 1.75 -14.26
C PRO A 167 6.24 2.27 -13.51
N ASP A 168 5.16 2.58 -14.22
CA ASP A 168 3.94 3.18 -13.69
C ASP A 168 2.69 2.28 -13.89
N GLN A 169 2.86 0.99 -14.25
CA GLN A 169 1.75 0.10 -14.64
C GLN A 169 0.77 -0.26 -13.52
N ALA A 170 1.22 -0.29 -12.27
CA ALA A 170 0.39 -0.62 -11.12
C ALA A 170 0.71 0.27 -9.94
N TYR A 171 -0.29 0.53 -9.09
CA TYR A 171 -0.09 1.35 -7.90
C TYR A 171 -1.10 1.06 -6.79
N ALA A 172 -0.92 1.71 -5.64
CA ALA A 172 -1.72 1.58 -4.44
C ALA A 172 -1.87 0.11 -3.99
N TRP A 173 -0.75 -0.57 -3.77
CA TRP A 173 -0.74 -1.94 -3.27
C TRP A 173 -1.22 -2.01 -1.81
N LEU A 174 -2.05 -3.01 -1.52
CA LEU A 174 -2.55 -3.37 -0.19
C LEU A 174 -2.33 -4.86 0.04
N VAL A 175 -1.57 -5.19 1.09
CA VAL A 175 -1.36 -6.55 1.58
C VAL A 175 -2.51 -6.94 2.49
N LEU A 176 -3.21 -8.02 2.14
CA LEU A 176 -4.32 -8.57 2.92
C LEU A 176 -3.80 -9.50 4.02
N PRO A 177 -4.62 -9.83 5.05
CA PRO A 177 -4.21 -10.71 6.15
C PRO A 177 -3.74 -12.10 5.71
N ASP A 178 -4.16 -12.59 4.54
CA ASP A 178 -3.73 -13.87 3.95
C ASP A 178 -2.58 -13.72 2.93
N LEU A 179 -1.87 -12.60 3.00
CA LEU A 179 -0.71 -12.22 2.21
C LEU A 179 -0.96 -12.08 0.70
N ARG A 180 -2.23 -12.06 0.26
CA ARG A 180 -2.56 -11.58 -1.09
C ARG A 180 -2.33 -10.08 -1.18
N VAL A 181 -1.83 -9.62 -2.31
CA VAL A 181 -1.60 -8.20 -2.58
C VAL A 181 -2.52 -7.76 -3.72
N VAL A 182 -3.33 -6.76 -3.43
CA VAL A 182 -4.23 -6.14 -4.41
C VAL A 182 -3.73 -4.75 -4.77
N SER A 183 -3.90 -4.35 -6.01
CA SER A 183 -3.55 -3.02 -6.53
C SER A 183 -4.45 -2.69 -7.73
N PHE A 184 -4.28 -1.50 -8.31
CA PHE A 184 -4.95 -1.15 -9.57
C PHE A 184 -3.93 -0.96 -10.69
N VAL A 185 -4.37 -1.17 -11.93
CA VAL A 185 -3.63 -0.85 -13.14
C VAL A 185 -3.66 0.66 -13.32
N ASN A 186 -2.49 1.29 -13.20
CA ASN A 186 -2.30 2.72 -13.35
C ASN A 186 -2.00 3.08 -14.81
N TYR A 187 -0.85 3.63 -15.15
CA TYR A 187 -0.54 4.00 -16.55
C TYR A 187 0.33 2.94 -17.21
N ARG A 188 -0.07 2.49 -18.41
CA ARG A 188 0.79 1.69 -19.28
C ARG A 188 1.59 2.60 -20.19
N SER A 189 2.82 2.25 -20.52
CA SER A 189 3.58 2.99 -21.52
C SER A 189 2.90 2.89 -22.89
N THR A 190 2.66 4.03 -23.55
CA THR A 190 2.02 4.12 -24.89
C THR A 190 2.99 3.81 -26.04
N GLY A 191 4.10 3.14 -25.73
CA GLY A 191 5.23 2.84 -26.62
C GLY A 191 6.50 2.66 -25.80
N VAL A 192 7.52 2.01 -26.36
CA VAL A 192 8.79 1.78 -25.66
C VAL A 192 9.41 3.11 -25.27
N GLY A 193 9.56 3.36 -23.95
CA GLY A 193 10.16 4.59 -23.41
C GLY A 193 9.25 5.82 -23.37
N ALA A 194 7.97 5.70 -23.72
CA ALA A 194 7.00 6.78 -23.57
C ALA A 194 6.62 6.95 -22.08
N ASP A 195 6.86 8.15 -21.55
CA ASP A 195 6.51 8.52 -20.17
C ASP A 195 5.09 9.10 -20.14
N PRO A 196 4.10 8.41 -19.54
CA PRO A 196 2.72 8.88 -19.48
C PRO A 196 2.59 10.23 -18.75
N TRP A 197 3.54 10.59 -17.90
CA TRP A 197 3.56 11.89 -17.21
C TRP A 197 3.95 13.06 -18.12
N ARG A 198 4.56 12.77 -19.27
CA ARG A 198 4.90 13.77 -20.31
C ARG A 198 3.90 13.80 -21.45
N ALA A 199 2.99 12.83 -21.48
CA ALA A 199 1.98 12.71 -22.52
C ALA A 199 0.91 13.81 -22.42
N GLY A 200 0.29 14.15 -23.54
CA GLY A 200 -0.88 15.00 -23.55
C GLY A 200 -2.04 14.34 -22.81
N ALA A 201 -2.95 15.14 -22.21
CA ALA A 201 -4.00 14.61 -21.33
C ALA A 201 -4.90 13.54 -21.98
N ALA A 202 -5.13 13.61 -23.30
CA ALA A 202 -5.91 12.59 -24.02
C ALA A 202 -5.16 11.25 -24.13
N GLU A 203 -3.86 11.29 -24.40
CA GLU A 203 -3.00 10.11 -24.48
C GLU A 203 -2.80 9.48 -23.11
N ALA A 204 -2.52 10.29 -22.08
CA ALA A 204 -2.42 9.80 -20.70
C ALA A 204 -3.72 9.09 -20.26
N ARG A 205 -4.88 9.66 -20.57
CA ARG A 205 -6.18 9.02 -20.29
C ARG A 205 -6.38 7.72 -21.06
N ALA A 206 -5.96 7.65 -22.32
CA ALA A 206 -6.04 6.41 -23.10
C ALA A 206 -5.12 5.30 -22.56
N ALA A 207 -4.03 5.69 -21.89
CA ALA A 207 -3.06 4.80 -21.26
C ALA A 207 -3.45 4.33 -19.84
N PHE A 208 -4.41 5.01 -19.21
CA PHE A 208 -4.83 4.74 -17.84
C PHE A 208 -5.74 3.50 -17.77
N GLY A 209 -5.38 2.56 -16.89
CA GLY A 209 -6.14 1.32 -16.71
C GLY A 209 -7.40 1.49 -15.87
N GLY A 210 -7.29 2.08 -14.68
CA GLY A 210 -8.42 2.37 -13.78
C GLY A 210 -9.19 1.12 -13.31
N THR A 211 -8.56 -0.05 -13.31
CA THR A 211 -9.16 -1.34 -12.92
C THR A 211 -8.21 -2.15 -12.04
N ILE A 212 -8.67 -3.27 -11.47
CA ILE A 212 -7.86 -4.11 -10.59
C ILE A 212 -6.71 -4.78 -11.37
N ALA A 213 -5.49 -4.68 -10.84
CA ALA A 213 -4.33 -5.37 -11.37
C ALA A 213 -4.31 -6.85 -10.95
N PRO A 214 -3.56 -7.72 -11.65
CA PRO A 214 -3.39 -9.11 -11.23
C PRO A 214 -2.92 -9.22 -9.77
N VAL A 215 -3.67 -10.00 -8.99
CA VAL A 215 -3.36 -10.27 -7.58
C VAL A 215 -2.18 -11.24 -7.52
N PHE A 216 -1.21 -10.95 -6.67
CA PHE A 216 -0.13 -11.89 -6.32
C PHE A 216 -0.14 -12.16 -4.82
N ARG A 217 0.69 -13.10 -4.35
CA ARG A 217 0.86 -13.39 -2.93
C ARG A 217 2.30 -13.15 -2.51
N LEU A 218 2.48 -12.78 -1.24
CA LEU A 218 3.80 -12.72 -0.61
C LEU A 218 4.07 -13.99 0.19
N ALA A 219 5.33 -14.38 0.26
CA ALA A 219 5.84 -15.23 1.32
C ALA A 219 6.80 -14.42 2.20
N LEU A 220 6.62 -14.53 3.51
CA LEU A 220 7.41 -13.82 4.52
C LEU A 220 8.29 -14.81 5.29
N ASP A 221 9.53 -14.45 5.54
CA ASP A 221 10.49 -15.21 6.36
C ASP A 221 11.36 -14.22 7.13
N GLY A 222 10.92 -13.88 8.36
CA GLY A 222 11.54 -12.83 9.16
C GLY A 222 11.61 -11.51 8.40
N ALA A 223 12.84 -11.02 8.14
CA ALA A 223 13.11 -9.80 7.38
C ALA A 223 13.20 -10.01 5.86
N ARG A 224 12.83 -11.18 5.34
CA ARG A 224 12.82 -11.48 3.90
C ARG A 224 11.39 -11.62 3.38
N THR A 225 11.18 -11.16 2.15
CA THR A 225 9.91 -11.30 1.44
C THR A 225 10.14 -11.61 -0.03
N ARG A 226 9.24 -12.39 -0.61
CA ARG A 226 9.24 -12.74 -2.03
C ARG A 226 7.83 -12.75 -2.59
N VAL A 227 7.69 -12.30 -3.83
CA VAL A 227 6.47 -12.52 -4.61
C VAL A 227 6.40 -13.99 -4.99
N VAL A 228 5.26 -14.61 -4.71
CA VAL A 228 4.93 -15.98 -5.14
C VAL A 228 3.69 -15.93 -6.02
N ALA A 229 3.71 -16.70 -7.10
CA ALA A 229 2.55 -16.83 -7.96
C ALA A 229 1.37 -17.40 -7.15
N LEU A 230 0.18 -16.86 -7.37
CA LEU A 230 -1.02 -17.57 -6.94
C LEU A 230 -1.10 -18.87 -7.75
N ALA A 231 -1.26 -20.00 -7.06
CA ALA A 231 -1.61 -21.23 -7.76
C ALA A 231 -2.87 -20.95 -8.61
N PRO A 232 -2.92 -21.36 -9.88
CA PRO A 232 -4.12 -21.21 -10.67
C PRO A 232 -5.28 -21.85 -9.90
N ILE A 233 -6.43 -21.17 -9.87
CA ILE A 233 -7.65 -21.74 -9.32
C ILE A 233 -7.96 -22.97 -10.16
N THR A 234 -7.61 -24.15 -9.65
CA THR A 234 -8.13 -25.40 -10.17
C THR A 234 -9.60 -25.39 -9.79
N GLY A 235 -10.46 -25.12 -10.78
CA GLY A 235 -11.89 -25.36 -10.62
C GLY A 235 -12.10 -26.81 -10.17
N PRO A 236 -13.20 -27.12 -9.46
CA PRO A 236 -13.49 -28.50 -9.09
C PRO A 236 -13.42 -29.35 -10.36
N SER A 237 -12.54 -30.36 -10.34
CA SER A 237 -12.41 -31.34 -11.40
C SER A 237 -13.81 -31.84 -11.73
N GLY A 238 -14.24 -31.59 -12.98
CA GLY A 238 -15.54 -31.98 -13.48
C GLY A 238 -15.82 -33.44 -13.13
N GLY A 239 -16.99 -33.65 -12.52
CA GLY A 239 -17.43 -34.93 -12.02
C GLY A 239 -17.31 -36.04 -13.06
N GLU A 240 -17.05 -37.24 -12.54
CA GLU A 240 -17.17 -38.51 -13.25
C GLU A 240 -18.40 -38.49 -14.15
N GLN A 241 -18.16 -38.53 -15.47
CA GLN A 241 -19.19 -38.95 -16.41
C GLN A 241 -19.51 -40.41 -16.08
N ARG A 242 -20.58 -40.62 -15.32
CA ARG A 242 -21.28 -41.91 -15.31
C ARG A 242 -21.74 -42.17 -16.75
N GLN A 243 -21.01 -43.04 -17.45
CA GLN A 243 -21.49 -43.67 -18.67
C GLN A 243 -22.78 -44.41 -18.31
N GLN A 244 -23.93 -43.86 -18.72
CA GLN A 244 -25.16 -44.64 -18.81
C GLN A 244 -24.96 -45.62 -19.97
N GLY A 245 -24.79 -46.90 -19.63
CA GLY A 245 -24.76 -47.98 -20.60
C GLY A 245 -26.10 -48.05 -21.33
N VAL A 246 -26.04 -47.90 -22.66
CA VAL A 246 -27.16 -48.22 -23.55
C VAL A 246 -27.34 -49.74 -23.53
N GLN A 247 -28.48 -50.19 -23.01
CA GLN A 247 -28.87 -51.60 -23.00
C GLN A 247 -29.52 -51.93 -24.36
N ALA A 248 -28.95 -52.89 -25.08
CA ALA A 248 -29.51 -53.41 -26.32
C ALA A 248 -30.76 -54.28 -26.05
N PRO A 249 -31.77 -54.29 -26.94
CA PRO A 249 -32.97 -55.07 -26.73
C PRO A 249 -32.72 -56.55 -27.03
N GLY A 250 -32.83 -57.38 -25.99
CA GLY A 250 -32.92 -58.83 -26.10
C GLY A 250 -34.35 -59.26 -26.46
N ARG A 251 -34.46 -60.10 -27.49
CA ARG A 251 -35.68 -60.80 -27.91
C ARG A 251 -36.11 -61.82 -26.85
N GLU A 252 -37.41 -61.94 -26.60
CA GLU A 252 -38.03 -63.20 -26.21
C GLU A 252 -39.39 -63.39 -26.91
N ALA A 253 -39.56 -64.62 -27.39
CA ALA A 253 -40.73 -65.40 -27.83
C ALA A 253 -41.89 -64.71 -28.57
#